data_AF-A0A397VU41-F1
#
_entry.id   AF-A0A397VU41-F1
#
_cell.length_a   1.000
_cell.length_b   1.000
_cell.length_c   1.000
_cell.angle_alpha   90.00
_cell.angle_beta   90.00
_cell.angle_gamma   90.00
#
_symmetry.space_group_name_H-M   'P 1'
#
loop_
_entity.id
_entity.type
_entity.pdbx_description
1 polymer ?
#
loop_
_entity_poly.entity_id
_entity_poly.type
_entity_poly.pdbx_seq_one_letter_code
_entity_poly.pdbx_strand_id
1 'polypeptide(L)'
;MSAREWQAPGPNDKRSPCPFLNTLANHGYLPRSGENISKGQFNLDDLDQHNKIEHDVSLTRKDFYFGDNHTIDPELVDLLLKRNFNGKINEESFAKIHWIRYNNSKEFNPTLSYAIKQKLLSAGESVLLLNVIGGNTNLEIDIEKLDVFLKHERFPEGWRKPDKTVGMWSLLSGNSKKI
;
A
#
# COMPACT_ATOMS: atom_id res chain seq x y z
N MET A 1 0.15 -25.57 -12.46
CA MET A 1 0.16 -24.22 -11.87
C MET A 1 -0.92 -24.17 -10.80
N SER A 2 -0.58 -23.70 -9.60
CA SER A 2 -1.57 -23.58 -8.52
C SER A 2 -2.58 -22.49 -8.89
N ALA A 3 -3.87 -22.67 -8.57
CA ALA A 3 -4.90 -21.66 -8.87
C ALA A 3 -4.56 -20.27 -8.30
N ARG A 4 -3.72 -20.21 -7.26
CA ARG A 4 -3.30 -19.00 -6.54
C ARG A 4 -1.87 -18.55 -6.79
N GLU A 5 -1.24 -19.10 -7.82
CA GLU A 5 0.07 -18.66 -8.28
C GLU A 5 -0.02 -17.20 -8.77
N TRP A 6 1.04 -16.43 -8.51
CA TRP A 6 1.11 -15.05 -8.97
C TRP A 6 1.16 -15.02 -10.50
N GLN A 7 0.43 -14.08 -11.10
CA GLN A 7 0.50 -13.77 -12.52
C GLN A 7 0.49 -12.25 -12.66
N ALA A 8 1.37 -11.71 -13.50
CA ALA A 8 1.36 -10.31 -13.84
C ALA A 8 0.01 -9.92 -14.47
N PRO A 9 -0.53 -8.72 -14.20
CA PRO A 9 -1.72 -8.24 -14.88
C PRO A 9 -1.47 -8.13 -16.40
N GLY A 10 -2.45 -8.54 -17.19
CA GLY A 10 -2.47 -8.26 -18.63
C GLY A 10 -2.83 -6.80 -18.93
N PRO A 11 -2.70 -6.36 -20.19
CA PRO A 11 -2.93 -4.96 -20.59
C PRO A 11 -4.37 -4.49 -20.39
N ASN A 12 -5.34 -5.41 -20.29
CA ASN A 12 -6.75 -5.09 -20.09
C ASN A 12 -7.22 -5.32 -18.64
N ASP A 13 -6.35 -5.86 -17.78
CA ASP A 13 -6.71 -6.13 -16.40
C ASP A 13 -6.73 -4.82 -15.61
N LYS A 14 -7.82 -4.58 -14.88
CA LYS A 14 -7.98 -3.40 -14.04
C LYS A 14 -7.22 -3.57 -12.75
N ARG A 15 -6.53 -2.53 -12.34
CA ARG A 15 -5.86 -2.45 -11.04
C ARG A 15 -6.28 -1.15 -10.35
N SER A 16 -5.99 -1.06 -9.06
CA SER A 16 -6.29 0.09 -8.19
C SER A 16 -5.00 0.79 -7.72
N PRO A 17 -5.07 1.92 -6.98
CA PRO A 17 -3.88 2.48 -6.33
C PRO A 17 -3.47 1.65 -5.09
N CYS A 18 -4.27 0.65 -4.69
CA CYS A 18 -4.05 -0.16 -3.50
C CYS A 18 -3.22 -1.42 -3.82
N PRO A 19 -1.98 -1.53 -3.29
CA PRO A 19 -1.13 -2.69 -3.57
C PRO A 19 -1.70 -4.00 -3.02
N PHE A 20 -2.51 -3.96 -1.95
CA PHE A 20 -3.14 -5.16 -1.40
C PHE A 20 -4.17 -5.77 -2.33
N LEU A 21 -5.13 -4.97 -2.84
CA LEU A 21 -6.16 -5.47 -3.73
C LEU A 21 -5.57 -5.95 -5.05
N ASN A 22 -4.57 -5.23 -5.56
CA ASN A 22 -3.84 -5.63 -6.75
C ASN A 22 -3.11 -6.96 -6.56
N THR A 23 -2.44 -7.13 -5.41
CA THR A 23 -1.79 -8.41 -5.05
C THR A 23 -2.81 -9.54 -4.97
N LEU A 24 -3.98 -9.31 -4.37
CA LEU A 24 -5.04 -10.31 -4.29
C LEU A 24 -5.56 -10.70 -5.68
N ALA A 25 -5.72 -9.75 -6.60
CA ALA A 25 -6.09 -10.03 -7.99
C ALA A 25 -4.97 -10.78 -8.74
N ASN A 26 -3.71 -10.36 -8.61
CA ASN A 26 -2.54 -11.02 -9.21
C ASN A 26 -2.35 -12.46 -8.72
N HIS A 27 -2.86 -12.81 -7.54
CA HIS A 27 -2.87 -14.17 -6.99
C HIS A 27 -4.22 -14.89 -7.16
N GLY A 28 -5.21 -14.31 -7.85
CA GLY A 28 -6.50 -14.95 -8.11
C GLY A 28 -7.39 -15.13 -6.87
N TYR A 29 -7.16 -14.37 -5.79
CA TYR A 29 -8.09 -14.27 -4.66
C TYR A 29 -9.28 -13.35 -5.00
N LEU A 30 -9.02 -12.37 -5.85
CA LEU A 30 -10.03 -11.58 -6.56
C LEU A 30 -10.01 -11.99 -8.04
N PRO A 31 -11.08 -11.70 -8.82
CA PRO A 31 -11.03 -11.81 -10.28
C PRO A 31 -9.75 -11.19 -10.83
N ARG A 32 -8.98 -11.95 -11.61
CA ARG A 32 -7.68 -11.50 -12.15
C ARG A 32 -7.80 -10.28 -13.06
N SER A 33 -8.94 -10.15 -13.74
CA SER A 33 -9.28 -8.96 -14.54
C SER A 33 -9.47 -7.71 -13.70
N GLY A 34 -9.61 -7.82 -12.37
CA GLY A 34 -9.91 -6.70 -11.50
C GLY A 34 -11.35 -6.18 -11.65
N GLU A 35 -12.19 -6.86 -12.41
CA GLU A 35 -13.56 -6.46 -12.66
C GLU A 35 -14.55 -7.21 -11.76
N ASN A 36 -15.75 -6.63 -11.63
CA ASN A 36 -16.89 -7.24 -10.95
C ASN A 36 -16.63 -7.62 -9.48
N ILE A 37 -15.84 -6.81 -8.77
CA ILE A 37 -15.53 -7.01 -7.37
C ILE A 37 -16.80 -6.87 -6.52
N SER A 38 -16.89 -7.66 -5.44
CA SER A 38 -18.04 -7.66 -4.52
C SER A 38 -19.38 -7.87 -5.24
N LYS A 39 -19.46 -8.89 -6.11
CA LYS A 39 -20.64 -9.21 -6.93
C LYS A 39 -21.02 -8.08 -7.92
N GLY A 40 -20.04 -7.48 -8.59
CA GLY A 40 -20.31 -6.48 -9.62
C GLY A 40 -20.53 -5.05 -9.11
N GLN A 41 -20.11 -4.74 -7.88
CA GLN A 41 -20.30 -3.40 -7.32
C GLN A 41 -19.31 -2.38 -7.85
N PHE A 42 -18.09 -2.81 -8.17
CA PHE A 42 -17.02 -1.95 -8.69
C PHE A 42 -15.93 -2.77 -9.38
N ASN A 43 -15.13 -2.10 -10.21
CA ASN A 43 -13.86 -2.57 -10.75
C ASN A 43 -12.70 -1.94 -9.96
N LEU A 44 -11.53 -2.56 -9.96
CA LEU A 44 -10.40 -2.07 -9.16
C LEU A 44 -9.97 -0.63 -9.54
N ASP A 45 -10.07 -0.25 -10.81
CA ASP A 45 -9.73 1.10 -11.31
C ASP A 45 -10.75 2.17 -10.90
N ASP A 46 -11.97 1.79 -10.47
CA ASP A 46 -12.92 2.74 -9.88
C ASP A 46 -12.37 3.40 -8.60
N LEU A 47 -11.37 2.78 -7.95
CA LEU A 47 -10.72 3.29 -6.75
C LEU A 47 -9.73 4.43 -7.04
N ASP A 48 -9.42 4.71 -8.31
CA ASP A 48 -8.52 5.80 -8.72
C ASP A 48 -9.19 7.19 -8.57
N GLN A 49 -10.49 7.23 -8.28
CA GLN A 49 -11.26 8.45 -8.07
C GLN A 49 -10.68 9.30 -6.92
N HIS A 50 -10.01 10.38 -7.31
CA HIS A 50 -9.36 11.29 -6.39
C HIS A 50 -10.32 11.89 -5.34
N ASN A 51 -9.83 12.03 -4.10
CA ASN A 51 -10.57 12.52 -2.93
C ASN A 51 -11.75 11.66 -2.45
N LYS A 52 -11.92 10.43 -2.97
CA LYS A 52 -12.79 9.43 -2.35
C LYS A 52 -12.02 8.68 -1.26
N ILE A 53 -11.29 7.64 -1.67
CA ILE A 53 -10.31 6.92 -0.84
C ILE A 53 -8.91 7.32 -1.29
N GLU A 54 -8.64 7.31 -2.60
CA GLU A 54 -7.40 7.82 -3.18
C GLU A 54 -7.16 9.28 -2.78
N HIS A 55 -5.89 9.57 -2.47
CA HIS A 55 -5.45 10.87 -1.99
C HIS A 55 -3.98 11.15 -2.35
N ASP A 56 -3.66 12.45 -2.41
CA ASP A 56 -2.28 12.93 -2.51
C ASP A 56 -1.41 12.43 -1.36
N VAL A 57 -0.08 12.57 -1.49
CA VAL A 57 0.87 12.15 -0.45
C VAL A 57 0.90 10.62 -0.29
N SER A 58 0.50 9.89 -1.34
CA SER A 58 0.63 8.44 -1.40
C SER A 58 2.09 7.98 -1.23
N LEU A 59 2.29 6.83 -0.60
CA LEU A 59 3.62 6.27 -0.32
C LEU A 59 4.41 5.93 -1.60
N THR A 60 3.71 5.48 -2.64
CA THR A 60 4.33 4.88 -3.84
C THR A 60 3.71 5.36 -5.16
N ARG A 61 2.72 6.25 -5.11
CA ARG A 61 2.02 6.81 -6.27
C ARG A 61 2.20 8.33 -6.28
N LYS A 62 2.16 8.93 -7.46
CA LYS A 62 2.20 10.39 -7.61
C LYS A 62 0.88 11.00 -7.17
N ASP A 63 0.93 12.28 -6.84
CA ASP A 63 -0.27 13.05 -6.54
C ASP A 63 -1.13 13.24 -7.81
N PHE A 64 -2.44 13.41 -7.64
CA PHE A 64 -3.40 13.54 -8.74
C PHE A 64 -3.06 14.70 -9.69
N TYR A 65 -2.51 15.78 -9.16
CA TYR A 65 -2.05 16.93 -9.94
C TYR A 65 -1.08 16.56 -11.07
N PHE A 66 -0.26 15.52 -10.89
CA PHE A 66 0.70 15.06 -11.89
C PHE A 66 0.12 14.09 -12.92
N GLY A 67 -1.19 13.82 -12.87
CA GLY A 67 -1.95 13.06 -13.86
C GLY A 67 -2.19 11.60 -13.49
N ASP A 68 -1.13 10.83 -13.21
CA ASP A 68 -1.23 9.40 -12.89
C ASP A 68 -1.07 9.15 -11.37
N ASN A 69 -2.19 9.09 -10.65
CA ASN A 69 -2.27 8.77 -9.22
C ASN A 69 -2.41 7.27 -8.92
N HIS A 70 -2.24 6.43 -9.94
CA HIS A 70 -2.58 5.02 -9.89
C HIS A 70 -1.32 4.13 -9.98
N THR A 71 -0.48 4.40 -10.98
CA THR A 71 0.69 3.57 -11.31
C THR A 71 1.76 3.69 -10.24
N ILE A 72 2.38 2.55 -9.90
CA ILE A 72 3.53 2.51 -8.99
C ILE A 72 4.65 3.39 -9.56
N ASP A 73 5.15 4.32 -8.74
CA ASP A 73 6.37 5.06 -8.99
C ASP A 73 7.55 4.36 -8.29
N PRO A 74 8.47 3.72 -9.04
CA PRO A 74 9.61 3.01 -8.45
C PRO A 74 10.53 3.91 -7.61
N GLU A 75 10.65 5.19 -7.94
CA GLU A 75 11.49 6.13 -7.19
C GLU A 75 10.89 6.43 -5.82
N LEU A 76 9.56 6.49 -5.73
CA LEU A 76 8.86 6.64 -4.44
C LEU A 76 8.98 5.38 -3.58
N VAL A 77 8.97 4.19 -4.20
CA VAL A 77 9.28 2.94 -3.46
C VAL A 77 10.71 2.99 -2.92
N ASP A 78 11.70 3.33 -3.74
CA ASP A 78 13.09 3.43 -3.32
C ASP A 78 13.28 4.50 -2.22
N LEU A 79 12.55 5.61 -2.31
CA LEU A 79 12.54 6.66 -1.30
C LEU A 79 12.05 6.13 0.06
N LEU A 80 10.98 5.33 0.08
CA LEU A 80 10.49 4.65 1.27
C LEU A 80 11.53 3.66 1.82
N LEU A 81 12.07 2.78 0.98
CA LEU A 81 13.03 1.74 1.41
C LEU A 81 14.32 2.34 2.00
N LYS A 82 14.74 3.52 1.51
CA LYS A 82 15.86 4.29 2.09
C LYS A 82 15.59 4.83 3.50
N ARG A 83 14.38 4.69 4.05
CA ARG A 83 14.04 5.08 5.45
C ARG A 83 14.11 3.89 6.42
N ASN A 84 14.78 2.82 6.02
CA ASN A 84 14.98 1.65 6.86
C ASN A 84 15.95 1.92 8.03
N PHE A 85 15.84 1.06 9.04
CA PHE A 85 16.80 0.92 10.13
C PHE A 85 17.32 -0.51 10.09
N ASN A 86 18.61 -0.67 9.83
CA ASN A 86 19.27 -1.99 9.76
C ASN A 86 18.56 -2.95 8.79
N GLY A 87 18.18 -2.48 7.61
CA GLY A 87 17.52 -3.29 6.57
C GLY A 87 16.03 -3.54 6.80
N LYS A 88 15.41 -2.85 7.77
CA LYS A 88 13.98 -3.03 8.09
C LYS A 88 13.17 -1.74 8.09
N ILE A 89 11.93 -1.83 7.67
CA ILE A 89 10.91 -0.79 7.73
C ILE A 89 10.04 -1.01 8.96
N ASN A 90 9.83 0.05 9.73
CA ASN A 90 9.00 0.07 10.93
C ASN A 90 8.14 1.35 10.98
N GLU A 91 7.45 1.57 12.09
CA GLU A 91 6.62 2.77 12.30
C GLU A 91 7.39 4.08 12.14
N GLU A 92 8.65 4.16 12.62
CA GLU A 92 9.49 5.35 12.47
C GLU A 92 9.85 5.59 10.99
N SER A 93 10.10 4.54 10.22
CA SER A 93 10.31 4.63 8.77
C SER A 93 9.10 5.26 8.08
N PHE A 94 7.88 4.82 8.44
CA PHE A 94 6.64 5.34 7.89
C PHE A 94 6.38 6.80 8.32
N ALA A 95 6.65 7.16 9.58
CA ALA A 95 6.55 8.54 10.02
C ALA A 95 7.49 9.48 9.22
N LYS A 96 8.73 9.03 8.96
CA LYS A 96 9.71 9.78 8.17
C LYS A 96 9.25 9.98 6.72
N ILE A 97 8.77 8.93 6.05
CA ILE A 97 8.32 9.07 4.65
C ILE A 97 7.07 9.95 4.54
N HIS A 98 6.12 9.87 5.48
CA HIS A 98 4.91 10.71 5.47
C HIS A 98 5.27 12.19 5.53
N TRP A 99 6.24 12.56 6.38
CA TRP A 99 6.75 13.92 6.45
C TRP A 99 7.41 14.36 5.14
N ILE A 100 8.24 13.50 4.55
CA ILE A 100 8.94 13.79 3.27
C ILE A 100 7.92 13.97 2.14
N ARG A 101 6.99 13.02 1.96
CA ARG A 101 5.97 13.07 0.92
C ARG A 101 5.09 14.30 1.09
N TYR A 102 4.65 14.61 2.32
CA TYR A 102 3.81 15.77 2.57
C TYR A 102 4.50 17.08 2.20
N ASN A 103 5.77 17.26 2.58
CA ASN A 103 6.50 18.48 2.24
C ASN A 103 6.77 18.60 0.74
N ASN A 104 7.11 17.48 0.08
CA ASN A 104 7.27 17.45 -1.37
C ASN A 104 5.96 17.85 -2.08
N SER A 105 4.84 17.22 -1.72
CA SER A 105 3.52 17.59 -2.27
C SER A 105 3.17 19.05 -1.97
N LYS A 106 3.45 19.56 -0.77
CA LYS A 106 3.20 20.96 -0.41
C LYS A 106 4.02 21.94 -1.25
N GLU A 107 5.24 21.57 -1.62
CA GLU A 107 6.14 22.40 -2.43
C GLU A 107 5.77 22.38 -3.92
N PHE A 108 5.37 21.22 -4.45
CA PHE A 108 5.26 21.01 -5.91
C PHE A 108 3.84 20.77 -6.43
N ASN A 109 2.85 20.50 -5.58
CA ASN A 109 1.45 20.29 -5.96
C ASN A 109 0.59 21.50 -5.49
N PRO A 110 0.25 22.44 -6.38
CA PRO A 110 -0.54 23.63 -6.03
C PRO A 110 -2.00 23.31 -5.69
N THR A 111 -2.47 22.10 -5.98
CA THR A 111 -3.82 21.62 -5.69
C THR A 111 -3.87 20.59 -4.56
N LEU A 112 -2.82 20.54 -3.73
CA LEU A 112 -2.65 19.56 -2.65
C LEU A 112 -3.93 19.39 -1.81
N SER A 113 -4.44 18.16 -1.77
CA SER A 113 -5.54 17.74 -0.91
C SER A 113 -5.08 16.73 0.14
N TYR A 114 -4.79 17.20 1.36
CA TYR A 114 -4.29 16.34 2.44
C TYR A 114 -4.77 16.77 3.84
N ALA A 115 -6.08 16.64 4.07
CA ALA A 115 -6.72 16.98 5.34
C ALA A 115 -6.64 15.83 6.37
N ILE A 116 -7.32 16.00 7.52
CA ILE A 116 -7.29 15.04 8.63
C ILE A 116 -7.73 13.63 8.19
N LYS A 117 -8.76 13.55 7.33
CA LYS A 117 -9.25 12.28 6.78
C LYS A 117 -8.14 11.54 6.03
N GLN A 118 -7.45 12.21 5.10
CA GLN A 118 -6.37 11.62 4.31
C GLN A 118 -5.17 11.23 5.17
N LYS A 119 -4.79 12.06 6.15
CA LYS A 119 -3.72 11.73 7.11
C LYS A 119 -4.02 10.44 7.89
N LEU A 120 -5.27 10.26 8.33
CA LEU A 120 -5.70 9.04 9.03
C LEU A 120 -5.69 7.82 8.11
N LEU A 121 -6.15 7.95 6.85
CA LEU A 121 -6.10 6.89 5.85
C LEU A 121 -4.65 6.46 5.56
N SER A 122 -3.79 7.42 5.23
CA SER A 122 -2.38 7.23 4.90
C SER A 122 -1.57 6.58 6.05
N ALA A 123 -1.85 6.96 7.29
CA ALA A 123 -1.29 6.29 8.47
C ALA A 123 -1.82 4.85 8.61
N GLY A 124 -3.12 4.64 8.38
CA GLY A 124 -3.75 3.32 8.40
C GLY A 124 -3.17 2.35 7.36
N GLU A 125 -2.85 2.82 6.16
CA GLU A 125 -2.18 2.03 5.11
C GLU A 125 -0.80 1.54 5.55
N SER A 126 -0.06 2.40 6.26
CA SER A 126 1.25 2.06 6.82
C SER A 126 1.13 0.99 7.90
N VAL A 127 0.17 1.15 8.80
CA VAL A 127 -0.13 0.15 9.84
C VAL A 127 -0.61 -1.17 9.22
N LEU A 128 -1.37 -1.11 8.12
CA LEU A 128 -1.79 -2.30 7.38
C LEU A 128 -0.60 -3.04 6.76
N LEU A 129 0.38 -2.34 6.18
CA LEU A 129 1.65 -2.93 5.72
C LEU A 129 2.39 -3.63 6.87
N LEU A 130 2.55 -2.96 8.01
CA LEU A 130 3.22 -3.55 9.19
C LEU A 130 2.48 -4.81 9.68
N ASN A 131 1.15 -4.78 9.75
CA ASN A 131 0.36 -5.89 10.26
C ASN A 131 0.21 -7.05 9.26
N VAL A 132 0.21 -6.80 7.95
CA VAL A 132 0.03 -7.86 6.95
C VAL A 132 1.36 -8.43 6.51
N ILE A 133 2.33 -7.58 6.15
CA ILE A 133 3.63 -8.04 5.65
C ILE A 133 4.57 -8.35 6.82
N GLY A 134 4.55 -7.54 7.88
CA GLY A 134 5.33 -7.73 9.11
C GLY A 134 4.59 -8.43 10.25
N GLY A 135 3.35 -8.92 10.04
CA GLY A 135 2.50 -9.41 11.13
C GLY A 135 3.02 -10.61 11.92
N ASN A 136 3.86 -11.44 11.28
CA ASN A 136 4.51 -12.59 11.91
C ASN A 136 5.95 -12.28 12.34
N THR A 137 6.32 -11.00 12.43
CA THR A 137 7.58 -10.49 12.97
C THR A 137 7.29 -9.57 14.17
N ASN A 138 8.22 -8.68 14.51
CA ASN A 138 8.02 -7.62 15.51
C ASN A 138 7.32 -6.38 14.92
N LEU A 139 6.40 -6.55 13.96
CA LEU A 139 5.84 -5.46 13.15
C LEU A 139 6.95 -4.66 12.46
N GLU A 140 7.91 -5.39 11.89
CA GLU A 140 8.97 -4.86 11.05
C GLU A 140 8.98 -5.63 9.73
N ILE A 141 9.31 -4.94 8.64
CA ILE A 141 9.32 -5.52 7.30
C ILE A 141 10.74 -5.43 6.74
N ASP A 142 11.33 -6.58 6.35
CA ASP A 142 12.61 -6.58 5.62
C ASP A 142 12.45 -5.80 4.31
N ILE A 143 13.42 -4.93 3.97
CA ILE A 143 13.32 -4.07 2.79
C ILE A 143 13.10 -4.87 1.49
N GLU A 144 13.73 -6.04 1.37
CA GLU A 144 13.62 -6.92 0.20
C GLU A 144 12.19 -7.45 0.03
N LYS A 145 11.51 -7.77 1.15
CA LYS A 145 10.12 -8.23 1.13
C LYS A 145 9.16 -7.11 0.78
N LEU A 146 9.41 -5.91 1.32
CA LEU A 146 8.56 -4.76 1.01
C LEU A 146 8.74 -4.30 -0.43
N ASP A 147 9.96 -4.33 -0.97
CA ASP A 147 10.26 -4.03 -2.37
C ASP A 147 9.45 -4.92 -3.31
N VAL A 148 9.49 -6.24 -3.10
CA VAL A 148 8.71 -7.20 -3.89
C VAL A 148 7.20 -6.92 -3.79
N PHE A 149 6.70 -6.67 -2.58
CA PHE A 149 5.28 -6.40 -2.39
C PHE A 149 4.83 -5.12 -3.09
N LEU A 150 5.60 -4.03 -2.98
CA LEU A 150 5.19 -2.74 -3.54
C LEU A 150 5.44 -2.61 -5.05
N LYS A 151 6.58 -3.09 -5.57
CA LYS A 151 6.92 -2.99 -7.00
C LYS A 151 6.24 -4.03 -7.87
N HIS A 152 5.99 -5.22 -7.33
CA HIS A 152 5.46 -6.34 -8.12
C HIS A 152 4.06 -6.76 -7.70
N GLU A 153 3.51 -6.17 -6.63
CA GLU A 153 2.18 -6.50 -6.09
C GLU A 153 2.02 -8.01 -5.99
N ARG A 154 2.99 -8.60 -5.28
CA ARG A 154 3.21 -10.02 -5.11
C ARG A 154 3.56 -10.31 -3.66
N PHE A 155 3.02 -11.39 -3.09
CA PHE A 155 3.50 -11.84 -1.79
C PHE A 155 4.97 -12.28 -1.89
N PRO A 156 5.86 -11.79 -1.02
CA PRO A 156 7.28 -12.13 -1.09
C PRO A 156 7.52 -13.60 -0.74
N GLU A 157 8.64 -14.14 -1.21
CA GLU A 157 9.03 -15.52 -0.91
C GLU A 157 9.15 -15.74 0.61
N GLY A 158 8.72 -16.91 1.08
CA GLY A 158 8.70 -17.25 2.51
C GLY A 158 7.68 -16.46 3.34
N TRP A 159 6.94 -15.51 2.75
CA TRP A 159 5.84 -14.85 3.45
C TRP A 159 4.68 -15.81 3.64
N ARG A 160 4.05 -15.72 4.81
CA ARG A 160 2.79 -16.37 5.14
C ARG A 160 1.86 -15.36 5.78
N LYS A 161 0.55 -15.53 5.57
CA LYS A 161 -0.47 -14.66 6.17
C LYS A 161 -0.28 -14.53 7.69
N PRO A 162 -0.65 -13.40 8.30
CA PRO A 162 -0.62 -13.24 9.75
C PRO A 162 -1.39 -14.36 10.49
N ASP A 163 -0.85 -14.78 11.64
CA ASP A 163 -1.51 -15.75 12.52
C ASP A 163 -2.76 -15.18 13.20
N LYS A 164 -2.73 -13.88 13.47
CA LYS A 164 -3.85 -13.13 14.04
C LYS A 164 -4.62 -12.42 12.93
N THR A 165 -5.93 -12.33 13.08
CA THR A 165 -6.77 -11.55 12.17
C THR A 165 -6.39 -10.07 12.25
N VAL A 166 -6.04 -9.47 11.12
CA VAL A 166 -5.82 -8.03 10.99
C VAL A 166 -7.16 -7.39 10.67
N GLY A 167 -7.65 -6.53 11.56
CA GLY A 167 -8.93 -5.84 11.43
C GLY A 167 -8.86 -4.43 12.04
N MET A 168 -10.01 -3.78 12.18
CA MET A 168 -10.06 -2.39 12.66
C MET A 168 -9.33 -2.19 14.00
N TRP A 169 -9.48 -3.14 14.94
CA TRP A 169 -8.82 -3.06 16.24
C TRP A 169 -7.30 -3.06 16.13
N SER A 170 -6.69 -3.92 15.31
CA SER A 170 -5.23 -3.95 15.13
C SER A 170 -4.70 -2.70 14.43
N LEU A 171 -5.52 -2.03 13.63
CA LEU A 171 -5.15 -0.78 12.97
C LEU A 171 -5.22 0.42 13.94
N LEU A 172 -6.18 0.42 14.87
CA LEU A 172 -6.44 1.54 15.78
C LEU A 172 -5.71 1.42 17.11
N SER A 173 -5.36 0.22 17.58
CA SER A 173 -4.79 0.05 18.92
C SER A 173 -3.35 0.55 19.04
N GLY A 174 -2.66 0.74 17.90
CA GLY A 174 -1.20 0.95 17.87
C GLY A 174 -0.46 -0.19 18.58
N ASN A 175 0.87 -0.17 18.54
CA ASN A 175 1.63 -0.95 19.51
C ASN A 175 1.47 -0.26 20.86
N SER A 176 0.43 -0.60 21.61
CA SER A 176 0.42 -0.39 23.05
C SER A 176 1.52 -1.27 23.65
N LYS A 177 2.78 -0.84 23.51
CA LYS A 177 3.80 -1.20 24.49
C LYS A 177 3.20 -0.76 25.81
N LYS A 178 2.81 -1.73 26.65
CA LYS A 178 2.64 -1.48 28.07
C LYS A 178 3.94 -0.80 28.51
N ILE A 179 3.85 0.49 28.80
CA ILE A 179 4.84 1.21 29.60
C ILE A 179 4.73 0.63 31.02
#